data_AF-A0A954XAU4-F1
#
_entry.id   AF-A0A954XAU4-F1
#
_cell.length_a   1.000
_cell.length_b   1.000
_cell.length_c   1.000
_cell.angle_alpha   90.00
_cell.angle_beta   90.00
_cell.angle_gamma   90.00
#
_symmetry.space_group_name_H-M   'P 1'
#
loop_
_entity.id
_entity.type
_entity.pdbx_description
1 polymer ?
#
loop_
_entity_poly.entity_id
_entity_poly.type
_entity_poly.pdbx_seq_one_letter_code
_entity_poly.pdbx_strand_id
1 'polypeptide(L)'
;MCRSIVRCLFVHALLFVGVGVFTATVSAADEEGFVPLFDGKSLEGFEQHGGQAEYTVEDGAVVGTSVPKTPNSFLATKKEYGDFILELEFKVDPPLNSGVQIRSHVFDEPKVYETTDKDGKTKEIKVGAGRVHGYQVEIDPSDRAWTGGIYDEGRRGWLNPLAGNDAARQAFKQNEWNKFRVEAKGDSIKTWVNGVPAADLKDGMTPRGFIALQVQCVGNDASKVGKQVRWRNIRIKDLDEK
;
A
#
# COMPACT_ATOMS: atom_id res chain seq x y z
N MET A 1 -67.74 64.09 15.92
CA MET A 1 -66.88 63.38 16.89
C MET A 1 -66.70 61.94 16.41
N CYS A 2 -65.54 61.57 15.89
CA CYS A 2 -64.78 60.36 16.23
C CYS A 2 -63.58 60.24 15.28
N ARG A 3 -62.43 59.91 15.85
CA ARG A 3 -61.08 60.14 15.31
C ARG A 3 -60.59 59.02 14.38
N SER A 4 -59.82 59.42 13.37
CA SER A 4 -58.92 58.56 12.59
C SER A 4 -57.86 57.89 13.46
N ILE A 5 -57.58 56.61 13.22
CA ILE A 5 -56.42 55.90 13.77
C ILE A 5 -55.59 55.38 12.59
N VAL A 6 -54.42 55.98 12.42
CA VAL A 6 -53.33 55.50 11.57
C VAL A 6 -52.61 54.39 12.34
N ARG A 7 -52.50 53.19 11.77
CA ARG A 7 -51.64 52.12 12.31
C ARG A 7 -50.36 52.03 11.46
N CYS A 8 -49.25 52.47 12.04
CA CYS A 8 -47.90 52.16 11.56
C CYS A 8 -47.65 50.65 11.65
N LEU A 9 -47.33 50.03 10.52
CA LEU A 9 -46.77 48.68 10.46
C LEU A 9 -45.24 48.80 10.50
N PHE A 10 -44.62 48.37 11.60
CA PHE A 10 -43.18 48.17 11.70
C PHE A 10 -42.78 46.89 10.97
N VAL A 11 -42.03 47.03 9.88
CA VAL A 11 -41.34 45.92 9.20
C VAL A 11 -40.17 45.47 10.07
N HIS A 12 -40.26 44.28 10.66
CA HIS A 12 -39.12 43.63 11.32
C HIS A 12 -38.31 42.88 10.26
N ALA A 13 -37.16 43.43 9.89
CA ALA A 13 -36.15 42.72 9.11
C ALA A 13 -35.45 41.70 10.03
N LEU A 14 -35.80 40.42 9.88
CA LEU A 14 -35.07 39.30 10.50
C LEU A 14 -33.80 39.05 9.70
N LEU A 15 -32.65 39.50 10.24
CA LEU A 15 -31.33 39.08 9.76
C LEU A 15 -31.11 37.61 10.17
N PHE A 16 -31.24 36.68 9.22
CA PHE A 16 -30.75 35.32 9.38
C PHE A 16 -29.23 35.33 9.24
N VAL A 17 -28.51 35.38 10.36
CA VAL A 17 -27.09 35.01 10.40
C VAL A 17 -27.04 33.50 10.21
N GLY A 18 -26.76 33.05 8.98
CA GLY A 18 -26.50 31.66 8.69
C GLY A 18 -25.23 31.22 9.40
N VAL A 19 -25.39 30.53 10.53
CA VAL A 19 -24.29 29.79 11.16
C VAL A 19 -23.95 28.63 10.22
N GLY A 20 -22.90 28.83 9.42
CA GLY A 20 -22.32 27.75 8.62
C GLY A 20 -21.82 26.66 9.57
N VAL A 21 -22.53 25.54 9.62
CA VAL A 21 -22.06 24.33 10.27
C VAL A 21 -20.89 23.82 9.43
N PHE A 22 -19.67 24.14 9.85
CA PHE A 22 -18.47 23.45 9.38
C PHE A 22 -18.57 22.00 9.89
N THR A 23 -19.02 21.10 9.03
CA THR A 23 -18.84 19.66 9.25
C THR A 23 -17.35 19.38 9.17
N ALA A 24 -16.67 19.34 10.32
CA ALA A 24 -15.35 18.74 10.43
C ALA A 24 -15.45 17.29 9.93
N THR A 25 -14.76 16.99 8.84
CA THR A 25 -14.54 15.62 8.40
C THR A 25 -13.81 14.90 9.53
N VAL A 26 -14.48 13.96 10.19
CA VAL A 26 -13.87 13.03 11.13
C VAL A 26 -12.79 12.27 10.36
N SER A 27 -11.53 12.54 10.69
CA SER A 27 -10.38 11.73 10.27
C SER A 27 -10.65 10.28 10.68
N ALA A 28 -10.34 9.34 9.80
CA ALA A 28 -10.46 7.91 10.08
C ALA A 28 -9.79 7.61 11.43
N ALA A 29 -10.61 7.13 12.37
CA ALA A 29 -10.33 7.06 13.79
C ALA A 29 -8.92 6.56 14.15
N ASP A 30 -8.37 7.19 15.18
CA ASP A 30 -7.27 6.74 16.04
C ASP A 30 -7.59 5.36 16.61
N GLU A 31 -7.33 4.33 15.83
CA GLU A 31 -7.30 2.96 16.33
C GLU A 31 -5.99 2.81 17.12
N GLU A 32 -6.10 2.49 18.41
CA GLU A 32 -4.98 2.54 19.36
C GLU A 32 -3.73 1.81 18.85
N GLY A 33 -2.61 2.53 18.76
CA GLY A 33 -1.30 2.00 18.38
C GLY A 33 -0.92 2.13 16.90
N PHE A 34 -1.78 2.65 16.02
CA PHE A 34 -1.36 2.98 14.65
C PHE A 34 -0.62 4.32 14.58
N VAL A 35 0.50 4.33 13.86
CA VAL A 35 1.26 5.54 13.51
C VAL A 35 1.38 5.66 11.98
N PRO A 36 1.42 6.88 11.43
CA PRO A 36 1.62 7.07 10.00
C PRO A 36 3.04 6.65 9.59
N LEU A 37 3.15 5.86 8.51
CA LEU A 37 4.43 5.64 7.80
C LEU A 37 4.73 6.74 6.79
N PHE A 38 3.68 7.42 6.32
CA PHE A 38 3.76 8.52 5.37
C PHE A 38 2.92 9.69 5.90
N ASP A 39 3.52 10.88 5.92
CA ASP A 39 2.94 12.10 6.49
C ASP A 39 1.96 12.83 5.54
N GLY A 40 1.83 12.34 4.30
CA GLY A 40 1.00 12.97 3.27
C GLY A 40 1.66 14.16 2.56
N LYS A 41 2.93 14.48 2.86
CA LYS A 41 3.59 15.72 2.43
C LYS A 41 4.98 15.49 1.85
N SER A 42 5.75 14.56 2.41
CA SER A 42 7.14 14.32 2.05
C SER A 42 7.47 12.84 2.02
N LEU A 43 8.49 12.47 1.25
CA LEU A 43 9.03 11.11 1.26
C LEU A 43 10.09 10.94 2.37
N GLU A 44 10.07 11.81 3.38
CA GLU A 44 10.93 11.65 4.55
C GLU A 44 10.62 10.32 5.25
N GLY A 45 11.67 9.64 5.71
CA GLY A 45 11.55 8.28 6.25
C GLY A 45 11.59 7.17 5.20
N PHE A 46 11.60 7.51 3.91
CA PHE A 46 11.79 6.55 2.81
C PHE A 46 13.12 6.76 2.09
N GLU A 47 13.57 5.71 1.41
CA GLU A 47 14.69 5.69 0.49
C GLU A 47 14.39 4.77 -0.70
N GLN A 48 14.89 5.14 -1.88
CA GLN A 48 14.66 4.38 -3.10
C GLN A 48 15.76 3.36 -3.33
N HIS A 49 15.36 2.13 -3.66
CA HIS A 49 16.24 1.03 -4.04
C HIS A 49 15.88 0.47 -5.42
N GLY A 50 16.86 -0.15 -6.07
CA GLY A 50 16.70 -0.79 -7.37
C GLY A 50 16.67 0.22 -8.54
N GLY A 51 15.55 0.27 -9.25
CA GLY A 51 15.40 1.10 -10.44
C GLY A 51 15.22 2.59 -10.16
N GLN A 52 14.88 3.31 -11.21
CA GLN A 52 14.86 4.77 -11.31
C GLN A 52 13.45 5.30 -11.62
N ALA A 53 12.39 4.56 -11.26
CA ALA A 53 11.03 5.10 -11.31
C ALA A 53 10.93 6.39 -10.50
N GLU A 54 10.05 7.29 -10.93
CA GLU A 54 9.83 8.55 -10.24
C GLU A 54 8.85 8.35 -9.08
N TYR A 55 9.17 8.90 -7.92
CA TYR A 55 8.29 8.97 -6.77
C TYR A 55 8.04 10.43 -6.39
N THR A 56 6.78 10.85 -6.41
CA THR A 56 6.33 12.18 -6.02
C THR A 56 5.25 12.11 -4.95
N VAL A 57 4.90 13.25 -4.36
CA VAL A 57 3.74 13.39 -3.47
C VAL A 57 2.71 14.28 -4.15
N GLU A 58 1.50 13.75 -4.32
CA GLU A 58 0.37 14.47 -4.93
C GLU A 58 -0.90 14.18 -4.11
N ASP A 59 -1.64 15.21 -3.72
CA ASP A 59 -2.92 15.10 -2.99
C ASP A 59 -2.90 14.15 -1.78
N GLY A 60 -1.81 14.17 -1.01
CA GLY A 60 -1.65 13.32 0.17
C GLY A 60 -1.38 11.84 -0.15
N ALA A 61 -0.97 11.53 -1.39
CA ALA A 61 -0.57 10.19 -1.83
C ALA A 61 0.87 10.20 -2.35
N VAL A 62 1.58 9.10 -2.12
CA VAL A 62 2.79 8.77 -2.87
C VAL A 62 2.35 8.34 -4.27
N VAL A 63 2.96 8.91 -5.30
CA VAL A 63 2.72 8.56 -6.71
C VAL A 63 4.01 7.98 -7.28
N GLY A 64 3.97 6.70 -7.62
CA GLY A 64 5.03 6.01 -8.35
C GLY A 64 4.72 6.01 -9.85
N THR A 65 5.62 6.56 -10.66
CA THR A 65 5.46 6.67 -12.12
C THR A 65 6.50 5.79 -12.82
N SER A 66 6.03 4.91 -13.70
CA SER A 66 6.90 4.03 -14.49
C SER A 66 7.74 4.81 -15.51
N VAL A 67 9.01 4.43 -15.60
CA VAL A 67 9.96 4.95 -16.60
C VAL A 67 10.56 3.79 -17.40
N PRO A 68 10.95 4.00 -18.67
CA PRO A 68 11.49 2.92 -19.50
C PRO A 68 12.90 2.52 -19.04
N LYS A 69 13.34 1.32 -19.42
CA LYS A 69 14.74 0.85 -19.32
C LYS A 69 15.35 0.91 -17.91
N THR A 70 14.56 0.65 -16.88
CA THR A 70 15.04 0.55 -15.49
C THR A 70 14.48 -0.71 -14.83
N PRO A 71 15.20 -1.38 -13.92
CA PRO A 71 14.64 -2.52 -13.19
C PRO A 71 13.50 -2.09 -12.24
N ASN A 72 12.93 -3.04 -11.51
CA ASN A 72 11.94 -2.75 -10.47
C ASN A 72 12.50 -1.69 -9.50
N SER A 73 11.69 -0.69 -9.18
CA SER A 73 12.04 0.37 -8.24
C SER A 73 11.22 0.20 -6.97
N PHE A 74 11.82 0.48 -5.81
CA PHE A 74 11.18 0.27 -4.52
C PHE A 74 11.41 1.49 -3.63
N LEU A 75 10.35 2.16 -3.22
CA LEU A 75 10.42 3.20 -2.20
C LEU A 75 10.25 2.55 -0.82
N ALA A 76 11.36 2.29 -0.14
CA ALA A 76 11.44 1.51 1.09
C ALA A 76 11.48 2.40 2.33
N THR A 77 10.87 1.95 3.42
CA THR A 77 11.02 2.57 4.74
C THR A 77 12.46 2.42 5.23
N LYS A 78 13.04 3.48 5.79
CA LYS A 78 14.36 3.42 6.45
C LYS A 78 14.33 2.57 7.73
N LYS A 79 13.19 2.54 8.42
CA LYS A 79 12.95 1.65 9.57
C LYS A 79 12.55 0.27 9.06
N GLU A 80 13.09 -0.77 9.70
CA GLU A 80 12.65 -2.15 9.52
C GLU A 80 11.63 -2.54 10.59
N TYR A 81 10.72 -3.47 10.26
CA TYR A 81 9.63 -3.93 11.11
C TYR A 81 9.60 -5.46 11.19
N GLY A 82 9.36 -5.98 12.40
CA GLY A 82 9.18 -7.41 12.66
C GLY A 82 7.71 -7.76 12.70
N ASP A 83 7.11 -7.84 13.88
CA ASP A 83 5.67 -8.05 14.04
C ASP A 83 4.90 -6.73 13.90
N PHE A 84 3.89 -6.71 13.03
CA PHE A 84 3.11 -5.50 12.76
C PHE A 84 1.72 -5.78 12.19
N ILE A 85 0.90 -4.72 12.20
CA ILE A 85 -0.29 -4.59 11.37
C ILE A 85 -0.10 -3.37 10.46
N LEU A 86 -0.09 -3.58 9.15
CA LEU A 86 0.04 -2.53 8.13
C LEU A 86 -1.32 -2.32 7.46
N GLU A 87 -1.72 -1.06 7.34
CA GLU A 87 -2.86 -0.67 6.53
C GLU A 87 -2.44 0.44 5.55
N LEU A 88 -2.95 0.35 4.33
CA LEU A 88 -2.79 1.39 3.32
C LEU A 88 -3.90 1.31 2.29
N GLU A 89 -4.10 2.41 1.58
CA GLU A 89 -4.91 2.45 0.37
C GLU A 89 -4.01 2.56 -0.86
N PHE A 90 -4.40 1.91 -1.95
CA PHE A 90 -3.70 1.99 -3.23
C PHE A 90 -4.67 2.14 -4.41
N LYS A 91 -4.17 2.74 -5.50
CA LYS A 91 -4.84 2.81 -6.80
C LYS A 91 -3.80 2.63 -7.88
N VAL A 92 -4.08 1.81 -8.89
CA VAL A 92 -3.12 1.46 -9.95
C VAL A 92 -3.76 1.60 -11.32
N ASP A 93 -2.98 2.11 -12.28
CA ASP A 93 -3.37 2.08 -13.68
C ASP A 93 -3.32 0.64 -14.20
N PRO A 94 -4.39 0.11 -14.84
CA PRO A 94 -4.51 -1.32 -15.18
C PRO A 94 -3.35 -1.95 -15.98
N PRO A 95 -2.60 -1.24 -16.85
CA PRO A 95 -1.45 -1.82 -17.55
C PRO A 95 -0.24 -2.13 -16.64
N LEU A 96 -0.23 -1.59 -15.41
CA LEU A 96 0.88 -1.68 -14.48
C LEU A 96 0.60 -2.75 -13.42
N ASN A 97 1.58 -3.60 -13.13
CA ASN A 97 1.60 -4.42 -11.91
C ASN A 97 2.50 -3.74 -10.88
N SER A 98 2.20 -3.96 -9.61
CA SER A 98 2.87 -3.34 -8.48
C SER A 98 2.78 -4.29 -7.28
N GLY A 99 3.26 -3.85 -6.13
CA GLY A 99 3.17 -4.59 -4.89
C GLY A 99 3.70 -3.79 -3.72
N VAL A 100 3.47 -4.33 -2.53
CA VAL A 100 3.98 -3.79 -1.28
C VAL A 100 4.89 -4.84 -0.66
N GLN A 101 6.19 -4.54 -0.64
CA GLN A 101 7.18 -5.35 0.05
C GLN A 101 6.90 -5.30 1.56
N ILE A 102 7.03 -6.43 2.22
CA ILE A 102 6.99 -6.57 3.68
C ILE A 102 8.17 -7.44 4.14
N ARG A 103 8.78 -7.09 5.27
CA ARG A 103 9.96 -7.78 5.83
C ARG A 103 11.01 -8.09 4.76
N SER A 104 11.23 -7.14 3.87
CA SER A 104 12.15 -7.28 2.74
C SER A 104 13.50 -6.67 3.05
N HIS A 105 14.51 -7.05 2.28
CA HIS A 105 15.87 -6.55 2.41
C HIS A 105 16.48 -6.18 1.07
N VAL A 106 17.53 -5.38 1.14
CA VAL A 106 18.55 -5.19 0.12
C VAL A 106 19.90 -5.19 0.84
N PHE A 107 20.88 -5.86 0.26
CA PHE A 107 22.22 -5.94 0.85
C PHE A 107 23.27 -5.52 -0.18
N ASP A 108 24.33 -4.88 0.27
CA ASP A 108 25.46 -4.47 -0.57
C ASP A 108 26.27 -5.67 -1.09
N GLU A 109 26.16 -6.81 -0.42
CA GLU A 109 26.80 -8.07 -0.79
C GLU A 109 25.76 -9.15 -1.16
N PRO A 110 26.09 -10.09 -2.07
CA PRO A 110 25.20 -11.19 -2.39
C PRO A 110 24.81 -12.00 -1.15
N LYS A 111 23.57 -12.50 -1.13
CA LYS A 111 23.06 -13.41 -0.09
C LYS A 111 22.71 -14.76 -0.68
N VAL A 112 22.92 -15.80 0.11
CA VAL A 112 22.49 -17.16 -0.19
C VAL A 112 21.44 -17.56 0.83
N TYR A 113 20.30 -18.03 0.34
CA TYR A 113 19.22 -18.59 1.15
C TYR A 113 19.08 -20.07 0.81
N GLU A 114 18.83 -20.90 1.82
CA GLU A 114 18.40 -22.27 1.62
C GLU A 114 16.87 -22.33 1.60
N THR A 115 16.32 -23.06 0.62
CA THR A 115 14.91 -23.40 0.55
C THR A 115 14.76 -24.89 0.26
N THR A 116 13.56 -25.42 0.44
CA THR A 116 13.21 -26.76 -0.03
C THR A 116 12.40 -26.65 -1.31
N ASP A 117 12.68 -27.51 -2.30
CA ASP A 117 11.84 -27.63 -3.49
C ASP A 117 10.58 -28.48 -3.25
N LYS A 118 9.79 -28.70 -4.30
CA LYS A 118 8.53 -29.47 -4.21
C LYS A 118 8.75 -30.95 -3.88
N ASP A 119 9.96 -31.47 -4.10
CA ASP A 119 10.33 -32.86 -3.85
C ASP A 119 11.03 -33.05 -2.49
N GLY A 120 11.12 -32.00 -1.68
CA GLY A 120 11.77 -32.07 -0.38
C GLY A 120 13.29 -31.89 -0.41
N LYS A 121 13.88 -31.47 -1.54
CA LYS A 121 15.34 -31.30 -1.66
C LYS A 121 15.76 -29.89 -1.32
N THR A 122 16.87 -29.77 -0.59
CA THR A 122 17.51 -28.48 -0.34
C THR A 122 18.00 -27.86 -1.65
N LYS A 123 17.70 -26.57 -1.81
CA LYS A 123 18.11 -25.74 -2.93
C LYS A 123 18.61 -24.40 -2.39
N GLU A 124 19.72 -23.94 -2.95
CA GLU A 124 20.20 -22.59 -2.70
C GLU A 124 19.57 -21.59 -3.66
N ILE A 125 19.25 -20.40 -3.14
CA ILE A 125 18.87 -19.22 -3.89
C ILE A 125 19.94 -18.15 -3.64
N LYS A 126 20.65 -17.78 -4.70
CA LYS A 126 21.61 -16.68 -4.65
C LYS A 126 20.94 -15.38 -5.10
N VAL A 127 20.82 -14.43 -4.18
CA VAL A 127 20.37 -13.06 -4.46
C VAL A 127 21.60 -12.18 -4.64
N GLY A 128 21.66 -11.44 -5.74
CA GLY A 128 22.78 -10.54 -6.03
C GLY A 128 22.79 -9.30 -5.14
N ALA A 129 23.97 -8.69 -5.00
CA ALA A 129 24.14 -7.39 -4.36
C ALA A 129 23.19 -6.33 -4.96
N GLY A 130 22.65 -5.46 -4.10
CA GLY A 130 21.75 -4.37 -4.48
C GLY A 130 20.35 -4.82 -4.95
N ARG A 131 20.03 -6.12 -4.92
CA ARG A 131 18.70 -6.62 -5.30
C ARG A 131 17.76 -6.63 -4.11
N VAL A 132 16.69 -5.85 -4.18
CA VAL A 132 15.55 -5.96 -3.26
C VAL A 132 14.94 -7.35 -3.37
N HIS A 133 14.69 -7.98 -2.23
CA HIS A 133 14.08 -9.30 -2.14
C HIS A 133 13.35 -9.50 -0.82
N GLY A 134 12.34 -10.36 -0.82
CA GLY A 134 11.50 -10.66 0.33
C GLY A 134 10.03 -10.76 -0.05
N TYR A 135 9.15 -10.85 0.95
CA TYR A 135 7.73 -11.01 0.70
C TYR A 135 7.12 -9.75 0.09
N GLN A 136 6.24 -9.95 -0.88
CA GLN A 136 5.48 -8.93 -1.60
C GLN A 136 4.00 -9.27 -1.48
N VAL A 137 3.19 -8.30 -1.05
CA VAL A 137 1.74 -8.33 -1.25
C VAL A 137 1.45 -7.78 -2.65
N GLU A 138 0.97 -8.64 -3.54
CA GLU A 138 0.81 -8.33 -4.96
C GLU A 138 -0.31 -7.31 -5.22
N ILE A 139 -0.09 -6.41 -6.18
CA ILE A 139 -1.12 -5.60 -6.83
C ILE A 139 -1.17 -6.00 -8.31
N ASP A 140 -2.21 -6.75 -8.68
CA ASP A 140 -2.37 -7.38 -9.99
C ASP A 140 -3.73 -7.01 -10.60
N PRO A 141 -3.78 -5.96 -11.45
CA PRO A 141 -4.97 -5.58 -12.17
C PRO A 141 -5.23 -6.40 -13.44
N SER A 142 -4.48 -7.47 -13.71
CA SER A 142 -4.77 -8.36 -14.83
C SER A 142 -5.94 -9.31 -14.52
N ASP A 143 -6.43 -10.03 -15.54
CA ASP A 143 -7.50 -11.04 -15.39
C ASP A 143 -7.11 -12.21 -14.45
N ARG A 144 -5.80 -12.39 -14.19
CA ARG A 144 -5.31 -13.35 -13.18
C ARG A 144 -5.84 -12.98 -11.79
N ALA A 145 -5.92 -11.68 -11.51
CA ALA A 145 -6.53 -11.08 -10.33
C ALA A 145 -5.95 -11.61 -9.00
N TRP A 146 -4.62 -11.67 -8.88
CA TRP A 146 -3.95 -12.13 -7.65
C TRP A 146 -3.60 -11.00 -6.67
N THR A 147 -4.30 -9.86 -6.76
CA THR A 147 -4.14 -8.75 -5.81
C THR A 147 -4.39 -9.21 -4.38
N GLY A 148 -3.42 -9.00 -3.48
CA GLY A 148 -3.44 -9.50 -2.10
C GLY A 148 -2.75 -10.85 -1.89
N GLY A 149 -2.39 -11.58 -2.96
CA GLY A 149 -1.56 -12.77 -2.87
C GLY A 149 -0.13 -12.44 -2.43
N ILE A 150 0.62 -13.47 -1.98
CA ILE A 150 2.00 -13.30 -1.51
C ILE A 150 2.99 -13.91 -2.50
N TYR A 151 3.87 -13.06 -3.03
CA TYR A 151 5.00 -13.39 -3.90
C TYR A 151 6.32 -13.10 -3.18
N ASP A 152 7.34 -13.94 -3.34
CA ASP A 152 8.65 -13.76 -2.71
C ASP A 152 9.63 -13.16 -3.72
N GLU A 153 9.58 -11.83 -3.83
CA GLU A 153 10.30 -11.02 -4.80
C GLU A 153 11.80 -11.26 -4.73
N GLY A 154 12.41 -11.39 -5.90
CA GLY A 154 13.85 -11.65 -6.02
C GLY A 154 14.35 -12.96 -5.41
N ARG A 155 13.47 -13.84 -4.92
CA ARG A 155 13.84 -15.04 -4.16
C ARG A 155 13.05 -16.31 -4.57
N ARG A 156 11.94 -16.69 -3.92
CA ARG A 156 11.23 -17.98 -4.17
C ARG A 156 10.09 -17.90 -5.19
N GLY A 157 9.60 -16.72 -5.54
CA GLY A 157 8.43 -16.56 -6.40
C GLY A 157 7.10 -16.76 -5.66
N TRP A 158 6.05 -17.27 -6.32
CA TRP A 158 4.71 -17.39 -5.71
C TRP A 158 4.68 -18.31 -4.49
N LEU A 159 4.34 -17.76 -3.32
CA LEU A 159 4.16 -18.52 -2.07
C LEU A 159 2.70 -18.79 -1.78
N ASN A 160 1.84 -17.78 -1.94
CA ASN A 160 0.40 -17.91 -1.77
C ASN A 160 -0.35 -17.14 -2.85
N PRO A 161 -0.46 -17.71 -4.08
CA PRO A 161 -1.33 -17.15 -5.12
C PRO A 161 -2.80 -17.32 -4.73
N LEU A 162 -3.70 -16.59 -5.38
CA LEU A 162 -5.14 -16.62 -5.08
C LEU A 162 -5.93 -17.64 -5.92
N ALA A 163 -5.26 -18.63 -6.51
CA ALA A 163 -5.92 -19.70 -7.24
C ALA A 163 -6.88 -20.46 -6.29
N GLY A 164 -8.17 -20.51 -6.64
CA GLY A 164 -9.22 -21.14 -5.81
C GLY A 164 -9.81 -20.25 -4.71
N ASN A 165 -9.36 -19.00 -4.56
CA ASN A 165 -9.98 -18.01 -3.67
C ASN A 165 -10.69 -16.92 -4.49
N ASP A 166 -11.83 -17.26 -5.10
CA ASP A 166 -12.55 -16.36 -6.01
C ASP A 166 -13.08 -15.10 -5.31
N ALA A 167 -13.46 -15.18 -4.02
CA ALA A 167 -13.87 -14.02 -3.25
C ALA A 167 -12.75 -12.98 -3.16
N ALA A 168 -11.51 -13.40 -2.89
CA ALA A 168 -10.37 -12.50 -2.85
C ALA A 168 -10.01 -11.96 -4.25
N ARG A 169 -10.07 -12.80 -5.29
CA ARG A 169 -9.82 -12.36 -6.68
C ARG A 169 -10.80 -11.28 -7.14
N GLN A 170 -12.05 -11.33 -6.67
CA GLN A 170 -13.09 -10.34 -6.97
C GLN A 170 -13.05 -9.11 -6.04
N ALA A 171 -12.23 -9.13 -4.99
CA ALA A 171 -12.20 -8.05 -4.02
C ALA A 171 -11.54 -6.77 -4.54
N PHE A 172 -10.59 -6.88 -5.47
CA PHE A 172 -9.93 -5.73 -6.09
C PHE A 172 -10.86 -4.99 -7.06
N LYS A 173 -10.91 -3.66 -6.92
CA LYS A 173 -11.73 -2.77 -7.74
C LYS A 173 -10.85 -1.99 -8.71
N GLN A 174 -11.04 -2.22 -10.00
CA GLN A 174 -10.29 -1.55 -11.05
C GLN A 174 -10.50 -0.03 -11.03
N ASN A 175 -9.43 0.73 -11.23
CA ASN A 175 -9.46 2.20 -11.31
C ASN A 175 -10.02 2.91 -10.05
N GLU A 176 -10.13 2.21 -8.93
CA GLU A 176 -10.61 2.73 -7.64
C GLU A 176 -9.51 2.66 -6.58
N TRP A 177 -9.72 3.36 -5.46
CA TRP A 177 -8.92 3.16 -4.26
C TRP A 177 -9.32 1.85 -3.60
N ASN A 178 -8.32 1.03 -3.28
CA ASN A 178 -8.46 -0.27 -2.64
C ASN A 178 -7.69 -0.25 -1.33
N LYS A 179 -8.21 -0.91 -0.30
CA LYS A 179 -7.54 -1.02 1.00
C LYS A 179 -6.82 -2.35 1.13
N PHE A 180 -5.55 -2.30 1.47
CA PHE A 180 -4.86 -3.45 2.06
C PHE A 180 -4.88 -3.37 3.58
N ARG A 181 -5.00 -4.55 4.19
CA ARG A 181 -4.54 -4.83 5.54
C ARG A 181 -3.58 -6.01 5.48
N VAL A 182 -2.47 -5.92 6.19
CA VAL A 182 -1.48 -6.98 6.33
C VAL A 182 -1.21 -7.19 7.81
N GLU A 183 -1.29 -8.44 8.26
CA GLU A 183 -0.87 -8.82 9.61
C GLU A 183 0.32 -9.76 9.48
N ALA A 184 1.47 -9.35 10.01
CA ALA A 184 2.67 -10.16 10.08
C ALA A 184 3.01 -10.37 11.56
N LYS A 185 2.84 -11.60 12.06
CA LYS A 185 2.99 -11.95 13.49
C LYS A 185 3.70 -13.29 13.63
N GLY A 186 4.91 -13.30 14.18
CA GLY A 186 5.82 -14.44 14.08
C GLY A 186 5.95 -14.88 12.62
N ASP A 187 5.76 -16.16 12.35
CA ASP A 187 5.81 -16.72 10.99
C ASP A 187 4.48 -16.59 10.22
N SER A 188 3.42 -16.04 10.83
CA SER A 188 2.11 -15.88 10.16
C SER A 188 2.07 -14.57 9.40
N ILE A 189 1.74 -14.63 8.11
CA ILE A 189 1.51 -13.47 7.24
C ILE A 189 0.13 -13.60 6.60
N LYS A 190 -0.77 -12.68 6.93
CA LYS A 190 -2.14 -12.65 6.42
C LYS A 190 -2.44 -11.34 5.72
N THR A 191 -3.22 -11.40 4.66
CA THR A 191 -3.58 -10.23 3.86
C THR A 191 -5.08 -10.14 3.66
N TRP A 192 -5.58 -8.91 3.54
CA TRP A 192 -6.94 -8.62 3.16
C TRP A 192 -6.97 -7.53 2.09
N VAL A 193 -7.91 -7.67 1.16
CA VAL A 193 -8.21 -6.67 0.13
C VAL A 193 -9.64 -6.20 0.34
N ASN A 194 -9.85 -4.91 0.61
CA ASN A 194 -11.17 -4.33 0.88
C ASN A 194 -11.97 -5.11 1.96
N GLY A 195 -11.26 -5.63 2.96
CA GLY A 195 -11.84 -6.42 4.05
C GLY A 195 -12.04 -7.91 3.75
N VAL A 196 -11.83 -8.36 2.51
CA VAL A 196 -11.92 -9.78 2.11
C VAL A 196 -10.57 -10.47 2.38
N PRO A 197 -10.53 -11.59 3.14
CA PRO A 197 -9.30 -12.36 3.34
C PRO A 197 -8.72 -12.88 2.03
N ALA A 198 -7.43 -12.66 1.79
CA ALA A 198 -6.76 -13.00 0.54
C ALA A 198 -5.73 -14.12 0.71
N ALA A 199 -4.62 -13.86 1.40
CA ALA A 199 -3.56 -14.84 1.67
C ALA A 199 -3.47 -15.16 3.18
N ASP A 200 -3.08 -16.40 3.48
CA ASP A 200 -2.75 -16.90 4.82
C ASP A 200 -1.52 -17.81 4.72
N LEU A 201 -0.35 -17.19 4.85
CA LEU A 201 0.95 -17.84 4.69
C LEU A 201 1.58 -18.07 6.07
N LYS A 202 2.20 -19.24 6.23
CA LYS A 202 3.12 -19.54 7.34
C LYS A 202 4.53 -19.69 6.80
N ASP A 203 5.38 -18.69 7.02
CA ASP A 203 6.77 -18.68 6.56
C ASP A 203 7.66 -17.80 7.44
N GLY A 204 8.71 -18.41 8.01
CA GLY A 204 9.64 -17.77 8.94
C GLY A 204 10.98 -17.38 8.32
N MET A 205 11.14 -17.39 6.99
CA MET A 205 12.44 -17.17 6.36
C MET A 205 13.04 -15.80 6.68
N THR A 206 12.20 -14.78 6.83
CA THR A 206 12.64 -13.41 7.12
C THR A 206 11.70 -12.76 8.13
N PRO A 207 12.07 -12.71 9.43
CA PRO A 207 11.16 -12.25 10.48
C PRO A 207 11.04 -10.72 10.54
N ARG A 208 11.99 -9.98 9.96
CA ARG A 208 12.08 -8.52 10.03
C ARG A 208 12.67 -7.95 8.74
N GLY A 209 12.24 -6.76 8.34
CA GLY A 209 12.84 -6.02 7.22
C GLY A 209 12.03 -4.76 6.92
N PHE A 210 12.38 -4.03 5.86
CA PHE A 210 11.62 -2.83 5.48
C PHE A 210 10.28 -3.17 4.82
N ILE A 211 9.43 -2.15 4.75
CA ILE A 211 8.24 -2.11 3.89
C ILE A 211 8.58 -1.27 2.67
N ALA A 212 8.17 -1.64 1.46
CA ALA A 212 8.45 -0.84 0.27
C ALA A 212 7.32 -0.82 -0.75
N LEU A 213 7.15 0.32 -1.41
CA LEU A 213 6.17 0.52 -2.48
C LEU A 213 6.86 0.25 -3.83
N GLN A 214 6.33 -0.68 -4.62
CA GLN A 214 6.96 -1.09 -5.88
C GLN A 214 6.39 -0.33 -7.08
N VAL A 215 7.28 0.16 -7.95
CA VAL A 215 6.98 0.41 -9.36
C VAL A 215 7.69 -0.65 -10.21
N GLN A 216 6.90 -1.49 -10.89
CA GLN A 216 7.45 -2.59 -11.69
C GLN A 216 8.15 -2.06 -12.95
N CYS A 217 9.24 -2.71 -13.33
CA CYS A 217 9.90 -2.53 -14.62
C CYS A 217 8.90 -2.75 -15.78
N VAL A 218 8.82 -1.76 -16.66
CA VAL A 218 7.98 -1.82 -17.87
C VAL A 218 8.77 -2.15 -19.13
N GLY A 219 10.08 -2.39 -19.01
CA GLY A 219 10.98 -2.69 -20.12
C GLY A 219 10.97 -1.57 -21.17
N ASN A 220 10.67 -1.94 -22.42
CA ASN A 220 10.52 -1.03 -23.56
C ASN A 220 9.05 -0.89 -24.01
N ASP A 221 8.08 -1.35 -23.21
CA ASP A 221 6.67 -1.24 -23.54
C ASP A 221 6.21 0.21 -23.37
N ALA A 222 6.16 0.93 -24.50
CA ALA A 222 5.77 2.34 -24.53
C ALA A 222 4.34 2.58 -24.02
N SER A 223 3.45 1.57 -24.07
CA SER A 223 2.08 1.70 -23.55
C SER A 223 2.01 1.80 -22.03
N LYS A 224 3.09 1.36 -21.35
CA LYS A 224 3.19 1.33 -19.90
C LYS A 224 4.06 2.43 -19.32
N VAL A 225 4.79 3.20 -20.14
CA VAL A 225 5.59 4.34 -19.67
C VAL A 225 4.66 5.47 -19.20
N GLY A 226 4.98 6.08 -18.05
CA GLY A 226 4.16 7.13 -17.45
C GLY A 226 2.88 6.62 -16.77
N LYS A 227 2.68 5.30 -16.70
CA LYS A 227 1.59 4.71 -15.91
C LYS A 227 1.92 4.77 -14.44
N GLN A 228 0.89 4.96 -13.64
CA GLN A 228 1.04 5.27 -12.23
C GLN A 228 0.44 4.21 -11.33
N VAL A 229 1.05 4.09 -10.16
CA VAL A 229 0.47 3.50 -8.96
C VAL A 229 0.56 4.53 -7.85
N ARG A 230 -0.47 4.60 -7.01
CA ARG A 230 -0.61 5.59 -5.95
C ARG A 230 -0.90 4.89 -4.63
N TRP A 231 -0.34 5.39 -3.54
CA TRP A 231 -0.57 4.88 -2.19
C TRP A 231 -0.83 6.02 -1.22
N ARG A 232 -1.80 5.86 -0.32
CA ARG A 232 -2.13 6.84 0.72
C ARG A 232 -2.60 6.16 1.99
N ASN A 233 -2.78 6.95 3.05
CA ASN A 233 -3.24 6.45 4.35
C ASN A 233 -2.37 5.27 4.86
N ILE A 234 -1.06 5.36 4.59
CA ILE A 234 -0.09 4.31 4.95
C ILE A 234 0.22 4.43 6.43
N ARG A 235 -0.27 3.48 7.22
CA ARG A 235 -0.13 3.46 8.67
C ARG A 235 0.22 2.06 9.17
N ILE A 236 0.98 2.01 10.24
CA ILE A 236 1.44 0.77 10.84
C ILE A 236 1.19 0.77 12.34
N LYS A 237 0.80 -0.37 12.88
CA LYS A 237 0.89 -0.67 14.31
C LYS A 237 2.05 -1.62 14.50
N ASP A 238 3.15 -1.10 15.02
CA ASP A 238 4.33 -1.88 15.38
C ASP A 238 4.00 -2.69 16.65
N LEU A 239 4.16 -4.01 16.59
CA LEU A 239 3.86 -4.92 17.71
C LEU A 239 5.13 -5.35 18.45
N ASP A 240 6.32 -5.00 17.94
CA ASP A 240 7.59 -5.23 18.61
C ASP A 240 7.84 -4.20 19.73
N GLU A 241 7.30 -2.99 19.58
CA GLU A 241 7.41 -1.90 20.56
C GLU A 241 6.41 -2.13 21.71
N LYS A 242 6.91 -2.63 22.85
CA LYS A 242 6.18 -2.74 24.13
C LYS A 242 6.51 -1.58 25.07
#